data_AF-A0A1G3X0G9-F1
#
_entry.id   AF-A0A1G3X0G9-F1
#
_cell.length_a   1.000
_cell.length_b   1.000
_cell.length_c   1.000
_cell.angle_alpha   90.00
_cell.angle_beta   90.00
_cell.angle_gamma   90.00
#
_symmetry.space_group_name_H-M   'P 1'
#
loop_
_entity.id
_entity.type
_entity.pdbx_description
1 polymer ?
#
loop_
_entity_poly.entity_id
_entity_poly.type
_entity_poly.pdbx_seq_one_letter_code
_entity_poly.pdbx_strand_id
1 'polypeptide(L)'
;MSKLTFEIDDVQLQEVSRILDSVGLDLDIAFSIFIKKIIKEKGLPFAVKQNAESIHREVITDDGDETTLEAIRSRRSNNSISPEMIEEVWSAFKNYQNGLEEVKVLAYLVSLKSGMNLGSATIYLNILIKLSKGEINRRSMKTSDFEFFLKKFKDEFGDGMYKNAIESVRISIPYWKSNIPTFAEGMEVLLSKIEGE
;
A
#
# COMPACT_ATOMS: atom_id res chain seq x y z
N MET A 1 11.13 27.96 14.15
CA MET A 1 9.73 27.54 13.95
C MET A 1 9.57 27.13 12.50
N SER A 2 8.97 25.97 12.25
CA SER A 2 8.66 25.51 10.88
C SER A 2 7.23 25.91 10.54
N LYS A 3 6.98 26.33 9.30
CA LYS A 3 5.64 26.74 8.83
C LYS A 3 5.07 25.64 7.92
N LEU A 4 3.83 25.26 8.19
CA LEU A 4 3.04 24.34 7.37
C LEU A 4 1.80 25.09 6.87
N THR A 5 1.50 24.99 5.59
CA THR A 5 0.34 25.65 4.96
C THR A 5 -0.56 24.57 4.36
N PHE A 6 -1.86 24.71 4.58
CA PHE A 6 -2.87 23.84 3.99
C PHE A 6 -3.78 24.66 3.09
N GLU A 7 -4.15 24.10 1.95
CA GLU A 7 -5.29 24.58 1.16
C GLU A 7 -6.52 23.80 1.60
N ILE A 8 -7.50 24.52 2.15
CA ILE A 8 -8.75 23.98 2.66
C ILE A 8 -9.86 24.86 2.09
N ASP A 9 -10.98 24.24 1.74
CA ASP A 9 -12.16 24.97 1.30
C ASP A 9 -12.67 25.90 2.42
N ASP A 10 -13.06 27.13 2.07
CA ASP A 10 -13.47 28.16 3.04
C ASP A 10 -14.68 27.72 3.87
N VAL A 11 -15.59 26.92 3.29
CA VAL A 11 -16.77 26.41 4.00
C VAL A 11 -16.33 25.42 5.07
N GLN A 12 -15.43 24.50 4.73
CA GLN A 12 -14.89 23.53 5.66
C GLN A 12 -14.10 24.20 6.80
N LEU A 13 -13.30 25.22 6.47
CA LEU A 13 -12.52 25.97 7.47
C LEU A 13 -13.44 26.70 8.47
N GLN A 14 -14.53 27.29 7.98
CA GLN A 14 -15.52 27.95 8.84
C GLN A 14 -16.24 26.96 9.75
N GLU A 15 -16.61 25.80 9.23
CA GLU A 15 -17.30 24.78 10.03
C GLU A 15 -16.40 24.21 11.13
N VAL A 16 -15.15 23.87 10.81
CA VAL A 16 -14.17 23.41 11.80
C VAL A 16 -13.95 24.47 12.88
N SER A 17 -13.79 25.74 12.51
CA SER A 17 -13.59 26.83 13.46
C SER A 17 -14.76 26.94 14.44
N ARG A 18 -16.01 26.89 13.95
CA ARG A 18 -17.20 26.93 14.81
C ARG A 18 -17.27 25.76 15.78
N ILE A 19 -16.92 24.56 15.34
CA ILE A 19 -16.94 23.36 16.20
C ILE A 19 -15.89 23.50 17.31
N LEU A 20 -14.68 23.93 16.97
CA LEU A 20 -13.60 24.11 17.95
C LEU A 20 -13.92 25.22 18.95
N ASP A 21 -14.47 26.34 18.49
CA ASP A 21 -14.90 27.45 19.35
C ASP A 21 -15.97 26.98 20.35
N SER A 22 -16.88 26.09 19.94
CA SER A 22 -17.92 25.55 20.83
C SER A 22 -17.38 24.75 22.02
N VAL A 23 -16.14 24.24 21.92
CA VAL A 23 -15.42 23.54 22.98
C VAL A 23 -14.26 24.37 23.57
N GLY A 24 -14.17 25.66 23.21
CA GLY A 24 -13.17 26.59 23.70
C GLY A 24 -11.75 26.33 23.19
N LEU A 25 -11.62 25.75 22.00
CA LEU A 25 -10.34 25.49 21.34
C LEU A 25 -10.21 26.36 20.08
N ASP A 26 -9.00 26.85 19.82
CA ASP A 26 -8.67 27.43 18.52
C ASP A 26 -8.04 26.37 17.58
N LEU A 27 -7.97 26.70 16.29
CA LEU A 27 -7.46 25.81 15.25
C LEU A 27 -5.99 25.42 15.47
N ASP A 28 -5.15 26.37 15.89
CA ASP A 28 -3.71 26.16 16.06
C ASP A 28 -3.41 25.23 17.24
N ILE A 29 -4.13 25.40 18.35
CA ILE A 29 -4.07 24.54 19.53
C ILE A 29 -4.61 23.16 19.19
N ALA A 30 -5.74 23.06 18.47
CA ALA A 30 -6.32 21.78 18.06
C ALA A 30 -5.35 20.99 17.17
N PHE A 31 -4.74 21.63 16.17
CA PHE A 31 -3.72 21.01 15.33
C PHE A 31 -2.46 20.64 16.12
N SER A 32 -2.02 21.49 17.03
CA SER A 32 -0.87 21.20 17.89
C SER A 32 -1.10 19.97 18.78
N ILE A 33 -2.31 19.82 19.32
CA ILE A 33 -2.72 18.64 20.09
C ILE A 33 -2.74 17.40 19.19
N PHE A 34 -3.32 17.51 17.99
CA PHE A 34 -3.38 16.43 17.02
C PHE A 34 -2.00 15.90 16.63
N ILE A 35 -1.07 16.79 16.26
CA ILE A 35 0.31 16.42 15.90
C ILE A 35 1.03 15.77 17.09
N LYS A 36 0.90 16.34 18.30
CA LYS A 36 1.48 15.74 19.52
C LYS A 36 0.94 14.33 19.77
N LYS A 37 -0.34 14.11 19.50
CA LYS A 37 -0.97 12.80 19.69
C LYS A 37 -0.49 11.79 18.65
N ILE A 38 -0.28 12.19 17.40
CA ILE A 38 0.36 11.35 16.37
C ILE A 38 1.76 10.91 16.83
N ILE A 39 2.57 11.86 17.29
CA ILE A 39 3.95 11.58 17.74
C ILE A 39 3.94 10.59 18.92
N LYS A 40 3.01 10.80 19.87
CA LYS A 40 2.89 9.97 21.08
C LYS A 40 2.38 8.56 20.77
N GLU A 41 1.40 8.42 19.89
CA GLU A 41 0.73 7.15 19.60
C GLU A 41 1.36 6.39 18.43
N LYS A 42 2.35 6.99 17.75
CA LYS A 42 3.00 6.42 16.56
C LYS A 42 1.97 6.00 15.49
N GLY A 43 0.94 6.83 15.31
CA GLY A 43 -0.19 6.56 14.44
C GLY A 43 -1.28 7.64 14.54
N LEU A 44 -2.29 7.57 13.68
CA LEU A 44 -3.40 8.53 13.70
C LEU A 44 -4.25 8.36 14.99
N PRO A 45 -4.62 9.45 15.66
CA PRO A 45 -5.31 9.42 16.95
C PRO A 45 -6.83 9.25 16.81
N PHE A 46 -7.25 8.48 15.81
CA PHE A 46 -8.64 8.07 15.60
C PHE A 46 -8.67 6.69 14.96
N ALA A 47 -9.68 5.89 15.33
CA ALA A 47 -9.96 4.65 14.64
C ALA A 47 -10.47 4.99 13.24
N VAL A 48 -9.66 4.71 12.22
CA VAL A 48 -10.10 4.78 10.81
C VAL A 48 -11.13 3.66 10.62
N LYS A 49 -12.40 3.95 10.92
CA LYS A 49 -13.51 3.12 10.44
C LYS A 49 -13.54 3.31 8.93
N GLN A 50 -13.31 2.24 8.17
CA GLN A 50 -13.60 2.21 6.74
C GLN A 50 -15.12 2.32 6.54
N ASN A 51 -15.68 3.50 6.78
CA ASN A 51 -16.96 3.89 6.20
C ASN A 51 -16.61 4.60 4.90
N ALA A 52 -16.90 3.92 3.80
CA ALA A 52 -16.80 4.47 2.46
C ALA A 52 -17.84 5.59 2.31
N GLU A 53 -17.53 6.79 2.78
CA GLU A 53 -18.10 8.01 2.24
C GLU A 53 -17.05 8.58 1.30
N SER A 54 -17.30 8.36 0.02
CA SER A 54 -16.56 8.97 -1.08
C SER A 54 -16.65 10.49 -0.92
N ILE A 55 -15.52 11.12 -0.62
CA ILE A 55 -15.37 12.55 -0.86
C ILE A 55 -15.53 12.74 -2.37
N HIS A 56 -16.71 13.18 -2.77
CA HIS A 56 -17.04 13.60 -4.12
C HIS A 56 -16.09 14.74 -4.49
N ARG A 57 -15.16 14.50 -5.42
CA ARG A 57 -14.55 15.57 -6.20
C ARG A 57 -15.05 15.40 -7.61
N GLU A 58 -15.99 16.26 -7.98
CA GLU A 58 -16.44 16.40 -9.36
C GLU A 58 -15.24 16.83 -10.20
N VAL A 59 -14.76 15.92 -11.05
CA VAL A 59 -13.88 16.28 -12.16
C VAL A 59 -14.82 16.62 -13.30
N ILE A 60 -15.00 17.91 -13.56
CA ILE A 60 -15.64 18.39 -14.78
C ILE A 60 -14.69 18.03 -15.93
N THR A 61 -15.06 17.04 -16.74
CA THR A 61 -14.48 16.88 -18.07
C THR A 61 -15.51 17.33 -19.10
N ASP A 62 -15.09 18.29 -19.91
CA ASP A 62 -15.74 18.81 -21.10
C ASP A 62 -15.78 17.71 -22.17
N ASP A 63 -16.81 16.88 -22.17
CA ASP A 63 -17.41 16.32 -23.39
C ASP A 63 -18.73 15.59 -23.06
N GLY A 64 -19.79 16.01 -23.74
CA GLY A 64 -21.17 15.62 -23.45
C GLY A 64 -21.54 14.22 -23.91
N ASP A 65 -21.21 13.22 -23.10
CA ASP A 65 -21.86 11.91 -23.16
C ASP A 65 -22.32 11.49 -21.75
N GLU A 66 -23.61 11.64 -21.49
CA GLU A 66 -24.28 11.37 -20.22
C GLU A 66 -24.35 9.85 -19.97
N THR A 67 -23.20 9.27 -19.64
CA THR A 67 -23.13 7.88 -19.22
C THR A 67 -23.46 7.83 -17.73
N THR A 68 -24.66 7.37 -17.37
CA THR A 68 -25.09 7.29 -15.97
C THR A 68 -24.14 6.44 -15.13
N LEU A 69 -23.85 6.90 -13.91
CA LEU A 69 -22.99 6.22 -12.93
C LEU A 69 -23.46 4.79 -12.58
N GLU A 70 -24.73 4.46 -12.83
CA GLU A 70 -25.25 3.09 -12.72
C GLU A 70 -24.64 2.13 -13.75
N ALA A 71 -24.35 2.61 -14.97
CA ALA A 71 -23.65 1.82 -15.99
C ALA A 71 -22.20 1.53 -15.58
N ILE A 72 -21.53 2.47 -14.91
CA ILE A 72 -20.19 2.28 -14.35
C ILE A 72 -20.22 1.35 -13.13
N ARG A 73 -21.21 1.48 -12.24
CA ARG A 73 -21.39 0.60 -11.06
C ARG A 73 -21.74 -0.85 -11.42
N SER A 74 -22.31 -1.09 -12.60
CA SER A 74 -22.51 -2.46 -13.13
C SER A 74 -21.19 -3.19 -13.39
N ARG A 75 -20.07 -2.45 -13.52
CA ARG A 75 -18.73 -3.02 -13.49
C ARG A 75 -18.26 -3.13 -12.03
N ARG A 76 -18.73 -4.16 -11.32
CA ARG A 76 -17.81 -4.85 -10.38
C ARG A 76 -16.68 -5.40 -11.24
N SER A 77 -15.73 -4.56 -11.66
CA SER A 77 -14.56 -5.06 -12.35
C SER A 77 -13.83 -5.92 -11.33
N ASN A 78 -13.58 -7.17 -11.69
CA ASN A 78 -12.48 -7.92 -11.11
C ASN A 78 -11.26 -7.01 -11.29
N ASN A 79 -10.91 -6.21 -10.28
CA ASN A 79 -9.81 -5.24 -10.37
C ASN A 79 -8.52 -6.05 -10.24
N SER A 80 -8.19 -6.75 -11.33
CA SER A 80 -6.98 -7.55 -11.44
C SER A 80 -5.80 -6.60 -11.26
N ILE A 81 -4.89 -6.98 -10.36
CA ILE A 81 -3.64 -6.25 -10.18
C ILE A 81 -2.90 -6.24 -11.53
N SER A 82 -2.64 -5.03 -12.04
CA SER A 82 -1.98 -4.79 -13.34
C SER A 82 -0.46 -4.70 -13.19
N PRO A 83 0.32 -4.89 -14.27
CA PRO A 83 1.78 -4.76 -14.23
C PRO A 83 2.26 -3.39 -13.73
N GLU A 84 1.56 -2.31 -14.05
CA GLU A 84 1.90 -0.96 -13.61
C GLU A 84 1.76 -0.82 -12.08
N MET A 85 0.74 -1.46 -11.49
CA MET A 85 0.59 -1.51 -10.04
C MET A 85 1.73 -2.29 -9.37
N ILE A 86 2.23 -3.35 -10.01
CA ILE A 86 3.36 -4.17 -9.53
C ILE A 86 4.66 -3.36 -9.54
N GLU A 87 4.92 -2.60 -10.60
CA GLU A 87 6.09 -1.71 -10.66
C GLU A 87 6.02 -0.64 -9.56
N GLU A 88 4.84 -0.10 -9.25
CA GLU A 88 4.72 0.91 -8.20
C GLU A 88 4.92 0.33 -6.80
N VAL A 89 4.50 -0.92 -6.55
CA VAL A 89 4.90 -1.68 -5.36
C VAL A 89 6.43 -1.81 -5.26
N TRP A 90 7.11 -2.14 -6.36
CA TRP A 90 8.56 -2.27 -6.38
C TRP A 90 9.26 -0.94 -6.06
N SER A 91 8.82 0.14 -6.70
CA SER A 91 9.28 1.51 -6.42
C SER A 91 9.13 1.86 -4.94
N ALA A 92 7.97 1.58 -4.35
CA ALA A 92 7.72 1.79 -2.94
C ALA A 92 8.61 0.91 -2.03
N PHE A 93 8.87 -0.33 -2.41
CA PHE A 93 9.81 -1.19 -1.69
C PHE A 93 11.25 -0.64 -1.69
N LYS A 94 11.71 -0.08 -2.81
CA LYS A 94 13.03 0.59 -2.86
C LYS A 94 13.09 1.79 -1.91
N ASN A 95 12.01 2.58 -1.85
CA ASN A 95 11.92 3.69 -0.90
C ASN A 95 11.98 3.21 0.56
N TYR A 96 11.34 2.07 0.86
CA TYR A 96 11.45 1.44 2.18
C TYR A 96 12.89 1.04 2.51
N GLN A 97 13.62 0.41 1.58
CA GLN A 97 15.02 0.02 1.80
C GLN A 97 15.95 1.21 2.04
N ASN A 98 15.65 2.35 1.42
CA ASN A 98 16.36 3.61 1.63
C ASN A 98 15.97 4.33 2.94
N GLY A 99 15.08 3.75 3.74
CA GLY A 99 14.62 4.33 5.01
C GLY A 99 13.79 5.60 4.85
N LEU A 100 13.21 5.82 3.67
CA LEU A 100 12.50 7.07 3.37
C LEU A 100 11.16 7.16 4.08
N GLU A 101 10.43 6.04 4.22
CA GLU A 101 9.05 6.03 4.75
C GLU A 101 8.68 4.70 5.41
N GLU A 102 7.64 4.72 6.25
CA GLU A 102 7.05 3.52 6.84
C GLU A 102 6.18 2.73 5.84
N VAL A 103 6.08 1.41 6.04
CA VAL A 103 5.33 0.48 5.17
C VAL A 103 3.88 0.92 4.94
N LYS A 104 3.22 1.45 5.97
CA LYS A 104 1.82 1.90 5.87
C LYS A 104 1.67 3.12 4.96
N VAL A 105 2.61 4.07 5.03
CA VAL A 105 2.64 5.26 4.18
C VAL A 105 2.89 4.84 2.73
N LEU A 106 3.87 3.96 2.52
CA LEU A 106 4.20 3.46 1.20
C LEU A 106 3.05 2.68 0.55
N ALA A 107 2.36 1.83 1.31
CA ALA A 107 1.18 1.11 0.82
C ALA A 107 0.05 2.06 0.42
N TYR A 108 -0.15 3.13 1.19
CA TYR A 108 -1.12 4.18 0.86
C TYR A 108 -0.73 4.92 -0.43
N LEU A 109 0.54 5.29 -0.60
CA LEU A 109 1.02 5.95 -1.80
C LEU A 109 0.88 5.07 -3.06
N VAL A 110 1.20 3.78 -2.95
CA VAL A 110 0.96 2.81 -4.04
C VAL A 110 -0.52 2.78 -4.41
N SER A 111 -1.40 2.68 -3.42
CA SER A 111 -2.85 2.64 -3.63
C SER A 111 -3.35 3.91 -4.32
N LEU A 112 -2.92 5.08 -3.84
CA LEU A 112 -3.28 6.37 -4.39
C LEU A 112 -2.82 6.57 -5.83
N LYS A 113 -1.57 6.18 -6.14
CA LYS A 113 -0.97 6.42 -7.46
C LYS A 113 -1.43 5.44 -8.53
N SER A 114 -1.57 4.17 -8.16
CA SER A 114 -1.80 3.09 -9.13
C SER A 114 -3.25 2.61 -9.20
N GLY A 115 -4.09 3.02 -8.23
CA GLY A 115 -5.43 2.46 -8.07
C GLY A 115 -5.46 1.05 -7.48
N MET A 116 -4.31 0.49 -7.07
CA MET A 116 -4.24 -0.78 -6.36
C MET A 116 -5.05 -0.70 -5.06
N ASN A 117 -5.78 -1.76 -4.72
CA ASN A 117 -6.44 -1.85 -3.42
C ASN A 117 -5.40 -1.77 -2.29
N LEU A 118 -5.65 -0.93 -1.27
CA LEU A 118 -4.73 -0.73 -0.15
C LEU A 118 -4.32 -2.03 0.57
N GLY A 119 -5.26 -2.98 0.72
CA GLY A 119 -4.99 -4.29 1.30
C GLY A 119 -3.99 -5.08 0.45
N SER A 120 -4.16 -5.07 -0.87
CA SER A 120 -3.22 -5.69 -1.81
C SER A 120 -1.85 -5.02 -1.74
N ALA A 121 -1.78 -3.69 -1.78
CA ALA A 121 -0.53 -2.95 -1.67
C ALA A 121 0.22 -3.27 -0.38
N THR A 122 -0.51 -3.35 0.74
CA THR A 122 0.03 -3.72 2.05
C THR A 122 0.56 -5.16 2.05
N ILE A 123 -0.18 -6.12 1.49
CA ILE A 123 0.25 -7.52 1.41
C ILE A 123 1.53 -7.63 0.58
N TYR A 124 1.54 -7.04 -0.61
CA TYR A 124 2.67 -7.11 -1.53
C TYR A 124 3.93 -6.51 -0.89
N LEU A 125 3.86 -5.29 -0.34
CA LEU A 125 5.00 -4.67 0.34
C LEU A 125 5.53 -5.50 1.51
N ASN A 126 4.66 -6.04 2.35
CA ASN A 126 5.09 -6.89 3.47
C ASN A 126 5.77 -8.18 3.00
N ILE A 127 5.31 -8.77 1.89
CA ILE A 127 5.98 -9.94 1.30
C ILE A 127 7.39 -9.57 0.87
N LEU A 128 7.58 -8.46 0.14
CA LEU A 128 8.89 -7.99 -0.31
C LEU A 128 9.85 -7.70 0.85
N ILE A 129 9.35 -7.09 1.93
CA ILE A 129 10.15 -6.81 3.13
C ILE A 129 10.64 -8.11 3.75
N LYS A 130 9.77 -9.12 3.89
CA LYS A 130 10.15 -10.42 4.43
C LYS A 130 11.12 -11.18 3.53
N LEU A 131 10.92 -11.09 2.20
CA LEU A 131 11.86 -11.63 1.23
C LEU A 131 13.25 -11.01 1.42
N SER A 132 13.33 -9.69 1.51
CA SER A 132 14.61 -8.97 1.67
C SER A 132 15.38 -9.36 2.94
N LYS A 133 14.68 -9.84 3.96
CA LYS A 133 15.22 -10.22 5.27
C LYS A 133 15.45 -11.72 5.42
N GLY A 134 15.03 -12.56 4.47
CA GLY A 134 15.08 -14.02 4.64
C GLY A 134 14.05 -14.54 5.64
N GLU A 135 12.96 -13.81 5.87
CA GLU A 135 11.95 -14.15 6.87
C GLU A 135 10.77 -14.93 6.27
N ILE A 136 10.05 -15.69 7.12
CA ILE A 136 8.90 -16.48 6.70
C ILE A 136 7.73 -15.60 6.21
N ASN A 137 7.24 -15.91 5.02
CA ASN A 137 6.03 -15.38 4.42
C ASN A 137 4.84 -16.32 4.64
N ARG A 138 3.73 -15.75 5.12
CA ARG A 138 2.48 -16.48 5.38
C ARG A 138 1.33 -16.07 4.46
N ARG A 139 1.54 -15.01 3.67
CA ARG A 139 0.60 -14.54 2.65
C ARG A 139 1.09 -15.03 1.28
N SER A 140 0.18 -15.08 0.33
CA SER A 140 0.46 -15.42 -1.06
C SER A 140 0.12 -14.23 -1.97
N MET A 141 0.64 -14.30 -3.20
CA MET A 141 0.28 -13.42 -4.32
C MET A 141 0.25 -14.28 -5.60
N LYS A 142 0.07 -13.68 -6.78
CA LYS A 142 0.21 -14.44 -8.03
C LYS A 142 1.66 -14.92 -8.20
N THR A 143 1.83 -16.15 -8.66
CA THR A 143 3.16 -16.73 -8.94
C THR A 143 3.97 -15.89 -9.93
N SER A 144 3.31 -15.34 -10.95
CA SER A 144 3.93 -14.45 -11.95
C SER A 144 4.52 -13.17 -11.33
N ASP A 145 3.77 -12.56 -10.41
CA ASP A 145 4.21 -11.33 -9.74
C ASP A 145 5.39 -11.63 -8.81
N PHE A 146 5.35 -12.79 -8.16
CA PHE A 146 6.43 -13.27 -7.30
C PHE A 146 7.72 -13.50 -8.10
N GLU A 147 7.63 -14.19 -9.23
CA GLU A 147 8.74 -14.42 -10.16
C GLU A 147 9.34 -13.10 -10.66
N PHE A 148 8.49 -12.14 -11.02
CA PHE A 148 8.92 -10.79 -11.37
C PHE A 148 9.75 -10.14 -10.26
N PHE A 149 9.30 -10.20 -9.01
CA PHE A 149 10.04 -9.61 -7.89
C PHE A 149 11.36 -10.32 -7.61
N LEU A 150 11.42 -11.66 -7.68
CA LEU A 150 12.68 -12.38 -7.50
C LEU A 150 13.72 -11.98 -8.56
N LYS A 151 13.29 -11.82 -9.80
CA LYS A 151 14.15 -11.30 -10.87
C LYS A 151 14.64 -9.88 -10.54
N LYS A 152 13.75 -8.99 -10.10
CA LYS A 152 14.11 -7.63 -9.67
C LYS A 152 15.10 -7.61 -8.48
N PHE A 153 14.96 -8.51 -7.52
CA PHE A 153 15.96 -8.66 -6.44
C PHE A 153 17.34 -9.03 -6.98
N LYS A 154 17.41 -9.98 -7.93
CA LYS A 154 18.66 -10.39 -8.59
C LYS A 154 19.28 -9.23 -9.37
N ASP A 155 18.47 -8.57 -10.19
CA ASP A 155 18.91 -7.54 -11.14
C ASP A 155 19.28 -6.21 -10.45
N GLU A 156 18.55 -5.78 -9.41
CA GLU A 156 18.70 -4.44 -8.82
C GLU A 156 19.41 -4.42 -7.45
N PHE A 157 19.39 -5.51 -6.66
CA PHE A 157 19.99 -5.55 -5.31
C PHE A 157 21.17 -6.53 -5.16
N GLY A 158 21.47 -7.30 -6.21
CA GLY A 158 22.59 -8.24 -6.25
C GLY A 158 22.44 -9.46 -5.34
N ASP A 159 23.48 -10.29 -5.33
CA ASP A 159 23.44 -11.65 -4.78
C ASP A 159 23.08 -11.74 -3.30
N GLY A 160 23.42 -10.72 -2.49
CA GLY A 160 23.16 -10.74 -1.05
C GLY A 160 21.67 -10.74 -0.73
N MET A 161 20.94 -9.73 -1.21
CA MET A 161 19.51 -9.62 -0.98
C MET A 161 18.73 -10.67 -1.77
N TYR A 162 19.22 -11.06 -2.95
CA TYR A 162 18.65 -12.16 -3.71
C TYR A 162 18.71 -13.50 -2.97
N LYS A 163 19.86 -13.83 -2.33
CA LYS A 163 19.97 -15.03 -1.47
C LYS A 163 18.97 -15.01 -0.32
N ASN A 164 18.77 -13.86 0.33
CA ASN A 164 17.76 -13.72 1.37
C ASN A 164 16.35 -13.99 0.81
N ALA A 165 16.03 -13.46 -0.37
CA ALA A 165 14.74 -13.68 -0.99
C ALA A 165 14.50 -15.17 -1.28
N ILE A 166 15.48 -15.88 -1.86
CA ILE A 166 15.40 -17.33 -2.10
C ILE A 166 15.24 -18.11 -0.80
N GLU A 167 16.00 -17.77 0.24
CA GLU A 167 15.87 -18.44 1.53
C GLU A 167 14.50 -18.20 2.17
N SER A 168 13.97 -16.97 2.11
CA SER A 168 12.60 -16.66 2.55
C SER A 168 11.58 -17.54 1.85
N VAL A 169 11.69 -17.76 0.52
CA VAL A 169 10.80 -18.67 -0.22
C VAL A 169 10.94 -20.09 0.33
N ARG A 170 12.17 -20.60 0.44
CA ARG A 170 12.46 -21.96 0.90
C ARG A 170 11.83 -22.26 2.26
N ILE A 171 12.01 -21.37 3.24
CA ILE A 171 11.44 -21.55 4.59
C ILE A 171 9.93 -21.31 4.66
N SER A 172 9.34 -20.65 3.65
CA SER A 172 7.90 -20.37 3.60
C SER A 172 7.09 -21.51 2.96
N ILE A 173 7.70 -22.29 2.08
CA ILE A 173 7.04 -23.42 1.39
C ILE A 173 6.37 -24.41 2.35
N PRO A 174 6.99 -24.88 3.45
CA PRO A 174 6.32 -25.79 4.38
C PRO A 174 5.00 -25.22 4.94
N TYR A 175 4.97 -23.93 5.28
CA TYR A 175 3.75 -23.27 5.73
C TYR A 175 2.71 -23.19 4.61
N TRP A 176 3.12 -22.82 3.40
CA TRP A 176 2.20 -22.77 2.25
C TRP A 176 1.68 -24.15 1.86
N LYS A 177 2.47 -25.22 1.95
CA LYS A 177 1.97 -26.59 1.70
C LYS A 177 0.80 -26.95 2.60
N SER A 178 0.85 -26.53 3.86
CA SER A 178 -0.23 -26.81 4.82
C SER A 178 -1.45 -25.88 4.68
N ASN A 179 -1.27 -24.65 4.17
CA ASN A 179 -2.33 -23.62 4.23
C ASN A 179 -2.81 -23.12 2.85
N ILE A 180 -1.95 -23.18 1.83
CA ILE A 180 -2.18 -22.68 0.46
C ILE A 180 -1.46 -23.60 -0.55
N PRO A 181 -1.85 -24.89 -0.69
CA PRO A 181 -1.06 -25.91 -1.39
C PRO A 181 -0.74 -25.56 -2.84
N THR A 182 -1.71 -25.05 -3.60
CA THR A 182 -1.52 -24.65 -5.01
C THR A 182 -0.47 -23.54 -5.18
N PHE A 183 -0.38 -22.61 -4.22
CA PHE A 183 0.65 -21.59 -4.25
C PHE A 183 2.02 -22.19 -3.91
N ALA A 184 2.08 -23.11 -2.96
CA ALA A 184 3.31 -23.81 -2.59
C ALA A 184 3.89 -24.59 -3.78
N GLU A 185 3.06 -25.35 -4.51
CA GLU A 185 3.46 -26.07 -5.72
C GLU A 185 4.04 -25.11 -6.77
N GLY A 186 3.40 -23.96 -7.00
CA GLY A 186 3.92 -22.93 -7.90
C GLY A 186 5.28 -22.38 -7.47
N MET A 187 5.49 -22.18 -6.17
CA MET A 187 6.78 -21.72 -5.63
C MET A 187 7.87 -22.79 -5.70
N GLU A 188 7.53 -24.08 -5.53
CA GLU A 188 8.48 -25.20 -5.68
C GLU A 188 8.96 -25.36 -7.13
N VAL A 189 8.04 -25.24 -8.08
CA VAL A 189 8.40 -25.24 -9.51
C VAL A 189 9.28 -24.04 -9.84
N LEU A 190 8.97 -22.85 -9.29
CA LEU A 190 9.77 -21.66 -9.49
C LEU A 190 11.19 -21.79 -8.91
N LEU A 191 11.33 -22.32 -7.68
CA LEU A 191 12.64 -22.56 -7.07
C LEU A 191 13.47 -23.57 -7.87
N SER A 192 12.85 -24.68 -8.30
CA SER A 192 13.54 -25.70 -9.10
C SER A 192 14.09 -25.14 -10.42
N LYS A 193 13.37 -24.19 -11.05
CA LYS A 193 13.86 -23.49 -12.25
C LYS A 193 15.06 -22.61 -11.94
N ILE A 194 14.98 -21.82 -10.86
CA ILE A 194 16.04 -20.90 -10.44
C ILE A 194 17.31 -21.64 -10.03
N GLU A 195 17.20 -22.78 -9.34
CA GLU A 195 18.33 -23.57 -8.87
C GLU A 195 18.92 -24.48 -9.97
N GLY A 196 18.20 -24.68 -11.08
CA GLY A 196 18.64 -25.43 -12.25
C GLY A 196 19.30 -24.59 -13.35
N GLU A 197 19.27 -23.26 -13.23
CA GLU A 197 19.93 -22.27 -14.10
C GLU A 197 21.31 -21.84 -13.56
#